data_AF-A0A9W8CKF9-F1
#
_entry.id   AF-A0A9W8CKF9-F1
#
_cell.length_a   1.000
_cell.length_b   1.000
_cell.length_c   1.000
_cell.angle_alpha   90.00
_cell.angle_beta   90.00
_cell.angle_gamma   90.00
#
_symmetry.space_group_name_H-M   'P 1'
#
loop_
_entity.id
_entity.type
_entity.pdbx_description
1 polymer ?
#
loop_
_entity_poly.entity_id
_entity_poly.type
_entity_poly.pdbx_seq_one_letter_code
_entity_poly.pdbx_strand_id
1 'polypeptide(L)'
;MLRKPALSQGRRWLSISANVCQKHGDMQRLQDLAKHLIEDAQDAKELSTKTEDTISEPTKAQTLPTFPLNLASQAEDDVEDDVEDDLESKANASDQSESKQQTADSISKSKWSLQDKKRLIRVADQCREFKDGRTSWADVAAQFPGRSAQSCADMHRAILCENNIHSIEKYKTAHRDIVVKERDKNRRVFTKDERMLLEKVVHKYGDQSWAAITEEMNALTGIVRQKPVYRNMWCFCMCSKALKAPRWDASKAEKLKRLAKEHGKDEVFLTYEFFPEYTPAIISYMLRNMDTDKACRDYRPNSFWEKRDAEE
;
A
#
# COMPACT_ATOMS: atom_id res chain seq x y z
N MET A 1 6.28 33.75 25.73
CA MET A 1 7.13 33.01 24.75
C MET A 1 6.34 32.74 23.48
N LEU A 2 6.34 33.68 22.53
CA LEU A 2 5.75 33.50 21.20
C LEU A 2 6.83 32.88 20.29
N ARG A 3 6.71 31.58 19.99
CA ARG A 3 7.64 30.90 19.08
C ARG A 3 7.23 31.15 17.63
N LYS A 4 8.17 31.68 16.85
CA LYS A 4 8.14 31.81 15.38
C LYS A 4 8.03 30.42 14.71
N PRO A 5 7.03 30.17 13.83
CA PRO A 5 7.05 29.01 12.94
C PRO A 5 6.89 29.40 11.45
N ALA A 6 7.20 30.64 11.05
CA ALA A 6 6.94 31.11 9.68
C ALA A 6 8.08 30.82 8.67
N LEU A 7 9.32 30.55 9.11
CA LEU A 7 10.47 30.48 8.19
C LEU A 7 10.66 29.11 7.52
N SER A 8 10.08 28.02 8.04
CA SER A 8 10.27 26.68 7.47
C SER A 8 9.33 26.36 6.31
N GLN A 9 8.15 27.00 6.25
CA GLN A 9 7.20 26.79 5.15
C GLN A 9 7.62 27.51 3.86
N GLY A 10 8.26 28.69 3.96
CA GLY A 10 8.74 29.44 2.79
C GLY A 10 9.78 28.68 1.96
N ARG A 11 10.72 27.97 2.60
CA ARG A 11 11.77 27.21 1.89
C ARG A 11 11.23 26.03 1.08
N ARG A 12 10.13 25.42 1.51
CA ARG A 12 9.53 24.25 0.85
C ARG A 12 8.73 24.66 -0.40
N TRP A 13 8.05 25.81 -0.36
CA TRP A 13 7.35 26.38 -1.51
C TRP A 13 8.30 26.84 -2.62
N LEU A 14 9.47 27.38 -2.27
CA LEU A 14 10.49 27.80 -3.24
C LEU A 14 11.09 26.62 -4.02
N SER A 15 11.29 25.48 -3.36
CA SER A 15 11.85 24.28 -4.03
C SER A 15 10.85 23.64 -5.01
N ILE A 16 9.54 23.70 -4.73
CA ILE A 16 8.51 23.17 -5.63
C ILE A 16 8.33 24.10 -6.83
N SER A 17 8.29 25.41 -6.60
CA SER A 17 8.11 26.41 -7.66
C SER A 17 9.28 26.46 -8.63
N ALA A 18 10.52 26.31 -8.14
CA ALA A 18 11.72 26.24 -8.97
C ALA A 18 11.73 25.00 -9.89
N ASN A 19 11.32 23.84 -9.38
CA ASN A 19 11.26 22.60 -10.18
C ASN A 19 10.17 22.63 -11.25
N VAL A 20 9.05 23.31 -11.01
CA VAL A 20 7.97 23.48 -11.99
C VAL A 20 8.38 24.47 -13.09
N CYS A 21 9.01 25.60 -12.74
CA CYS A 21 9.43 26.59 -13.73
C CYS A 21 10.59 26.08 -14.61
N GLN A 22 11.51 25.29 -14.05
CA GLN A 22 12.62 24.68 -14.82
C GLN A 22 12.13 23.68 -15.87
N LYS A 23 10.98 23.01 -15.63
CA LYS A 23 10.37 22.10 -16.61
C LYS A 23 9.63 22.80 -17.75
N HIS A 24 9.18 24.03 -17.56
CA HIS A 24 8.37 24.76 -18.54
C HIS A 24 9.14 25.82 -19.33
N GLY A 25 10.46 25.96 -19.12
CA GLY A 25 11.31 26.88 -19.89
C GLY A 25 11.02 28.37 -19.64
N ASP A 26 10.27 28.70 -18.58
CA ASP A 26 9.83 30.06 -18.30
C ASP A 26 10.83 30.78 -17.37
N MET A 27 11.99 31.11 -17.92
CA MET A 27 13.11 31.71 -17.20
C MET A 27 12.81 33.15 -16.74
N GLN A 28 11.92 33.85 -17.45
CA GLN A 28 11.54 35.23 -17.14
C GLN A 28 10.76 35.29 -15.82
N ARG A 29 9.84 34.34 -15.61
CA ARG A 29 9.03 34.27 -14.39
C ARG A 29 9.86 33.97 -13.14
N LEU A 30 10.96 33.22 -13.28
CA LEU A 30 11.92 32.99 -12.20
C LEU A 30 12.71 34.26 -11.85
N GLN A 31 13.06 35.08 -12.85
CA GLN A 31 13.76 36.35 -12.62
C GLN A 31 12.85 37.35 -11.88
N ASP A 32 11.57 37.43 -12.26
CA ASP A 32 10.60 38.31 -11.60
C ASP A 32 10.33 37.89 -10.13
N LEU A 33 10.21 36.58 -9.88
CA LEU A 33 10.09 36.03 -8.52
C LEU A 33 11.33 36.30 -7.67
N ALA A 34 12.52 36.16 -8.24
CA ALA A 34 13.78 36.46 -7.55
C ALA A 34 13.88 37.95 -7.20
N LYS A 35 13.43 38.85 -8.07
CA LYS A 35 13.42 40.29 -7.83
C LYS A 35 12.48 40.66 -6.66
N HIS A 36 11.28 40.11 -6.65
CA HIS A 36 10.29 40.39 -5.58
C HIS A 36 10.77 39.90 -4.20
N LEU A 37 11.46 38.76 -4.15
CA LEU A 37 12.03 38.23 -2.90
C LEU A 37 13.19 39.08 -2.35
N ILE A 38 13.95 39.73 -3.23
CA ILE A 38 15.01 40.65 -2.82
C ILE A 38 14.41 41.92 -2.22
N GLU A 39 13.34 42.44 -2.84
CA GLU A 39 12.60 43.61 -2.33
C GLU A 39 11.98 43.30 -0.94
N ASP A 40 11.29 42.17 -0.78
CA ASP A 40 10.71 41.76 0.52
C ASP A 40 11.78 41.57 1.63
N ALA A 41 12.97 41.09 1.26
CA ALA A 41 14.08 40.91 2.20
C ALA A 41 14.71 42.24 2.62
N GLN A 42 14.69 43.26 1.76
CA GLN A 42 15.15 44.61 2.08
C GLN A 42 14.17 45.28 3.06
N ASP A 43 12.87 45.18 2.81
CA ASP A 43 11.83 45.73 3.69
C ASP A 43 11.86 45.09 5.09
N ALA A 44 12.05 43.77 5.16
CA ALA A 44 12.19 43.07 6.44
C ALA A 44 13.44 43.50 7.24
N LYS A 45 14.52 43.91 6.55
CA LYS A 45 15.74 44.40 7.18
C LYS A 45 15.54 45.80 7.78
N GLU A 46 14.78 46.66 7.10
CA GLU A 46 14.43 47.98 7.64
C GLU A 46 13.56 47.88 8.90
N LEU A 47 12.60 46.94 8.93
CA LEU A 47 11.76 46.68 10.10
C LEU A 47 12.55 46.12 11.31
N SER A 48 13.60 45.34 11.06
CA SER A 48 14.42 44.76 12.14
C SER A 48 15.28 45.78 12.88
N THR A 49 15.62 46.92 12.28
CA THR A 49 16.47 47.95 12.92
C THR A 49 15.72 48.86 13.88
N LYS A 50 14.39 48.78 13.93
CA LYS A 50 13.54 49.64 14.79
C LYS A 50 13.11 49.00 16.12
N THR A 51 13.53 47.77 16.44
CA THR A 51 12.95 47.01 17.56
C THR A 51 13.92 46.63 18.70
N GLU A 52 15.15 47.13 18.73
CA GLU A 52 16.14 46.74 19.76
C GLU A 52 16.14 47.57 21.06
N ASP A 53 15.32 48.61 21.20
CA ASP A 53 15.31 49.46 22.40
C ASP A 53 14.15 49.18 23.37
N THR A 54 13.85 47.94 23.74
CA THR A 54 13.10 47.71 25.00
C THR A 54 13.23 46.27 25.54
N ILE A 55 13.51 46.18 26.85
CA ILE A 55 13.26 45.07 27.79
C ILE A 55 14.50 44.25 28.18
N SER A 56 15.04 44.60 29.35
CA SER A 56 15.85 43.76 30.23
C SER A 56 14.97 43.19 31.34
N GLU A 57 14.96 41.87 31.57
CA GLU A 57 14.94 41.24 32.90
C GLU A 57 15.03 39.69 32.81
N PRO A 58 15.79 39.00 33.69
CA PRO A 58 15.99 37.56 33.63
C PRO A 58 15.14 36.79 34.66
N THR A 59 14.43 35.74 34.23
CA THR A 59 13.70 34.83 35.13
C THR A 59 14.37 33.46 35.22
N LYS A 60 14.53 33.02 36.48
CA LYS A 60 15.19 31.80 36.98
C LYS A 60 14.71 30.49 36.34
N ALA A 61 15.67 29.57 36.18
CA ALA A 61 15.47 28.19 35.78
C ALA A 61 14.80 27.34 36.89
N GLN A 62 13.90 26.44 36.47
CA GLN A 62 13.31 25.38 37.30
C GLN A 62 13.69 24.01 36.73
N THR A 63 14.21 23.18 37.62
CA THR A 63 14.75 21.83 37.43
C THR A 63 13.62 20.80 37.27
N LEU A 64 13.72 19.91 36.29
CA LEU A 64 12.81 18.77 36.10
C LEU A 64 13.34 17.50 36.81
N PRO A 65 12.47 16.64 37.39
CA PRO A 65 12.89 15.36 37.94
C PRO A 65 12.90 14.24 36.88
N THR A 66 14.01 13.50 36.88
CA THR A 66 14.25 12.26 36.15
C THR A 66 13.48 11.09 36.78
N PHE A 67 12.77 10.29 35.98
CA PHE A 67 12.23 9.00 36.40
C PHE A 67 12.94 7.84 35.66
N PRO A 68 13.23 6.71 36.35
CA PRO A 68 13.95 5.59 35.75
C PRO A 68 13.03 4.61 35.01
N LEU A 69 13.53 4.11 33.88
CA LEU A 69 13.04 2.96 33.13
C LEU A 69 13.18 1.69 33.97
N ASN A 70 12.12 0.88 34.04
CA ASN A 70 12.18 -0.46 34.60
C ASN A 70 11.96 -1.50 33.50
N LEU A 71 12.83 -2.49 33.52
CA LEU A 71 13.12 -3.52 32.53
C LEU A 71 12.68 -4.87 33.13
N ALA A 72 11.89 -5.68 32.42
CA ALA A 72 11.65 -7.10 32.73
C ALA A 72 11.21 -7.80 31.42
N SER A 73 12.05 -8.68 30.84
CA SER A 73 12.10 -10.16 31.02
C SER A 73 10.88 -10.86 30.40
N GLN A 74 11.06 -11.54 29.26
CA GLN A 74 11.48 -12.94 29.09
C GLN A 74 10.32 -13.94 29.26
N ALA A 75 10.01 -14.65 28.18
CA ALA A 75 9.55 -16.04 28.18
C ALA A 75 9.79 -16.61 26.78
N GLU A 76 10.76 -17.52 26.69
CA GLU A 76 10.90 -18.49 25.61
C GLU A 76 10.10 -19.72 26.03
N ASP A 77 9.40 -20.36 25.08
CA ASP A 77 8.88 -21.71 25.28
C ASP A 77 9.11 -22.52 24.01
N ASP A 78 9.90 -23.56 24.23
CA ASP A 78 10.24 -24.69 23.38
C ASP A 78 9.00 -25.53 23.03
N VAL A 79 8.89 -25.97 21.77
CA VAL A 79 8.12 -27.18 21.42
C VAL A 79 8.90 -27.99 20.39
N GLU A 80 9.19 -29.22 20.79
CA GLU A 80 10.01 -30.23 20.13
C GLU A 80 9.35 -30.88 18.91
N ASP A 81 10.24 -31.51 18.12
CA ASP A 81 10.02 -32.43 17.01
C ASP A 81 9.03 -33.57 17.30
N ASP A 82 8.37 -34.07 16.25
CA ASP A 82 8.19 -35.52 16.12
C ASP A 82 8.07 -35.94 14.64
N VAL A 83 8.99 -36.82 14.28
CA VAL A 83 9.20 -37.46 12.97
C VAL A 83 8.62 -38.86 13.07
N GLU A 84 7.76 -39.28 12.14
CA GLU A 84 7.70 -40.70 11.74
C GLU A 84 7.55 -40.84 10.22
N ASP A 85 8.61 -41.42 9.65
CA ASP A 85 8.67 -42.09 8.36
C ASP A 85 7.76 -43.33 8.39
N ASP A 86 7.03 -43.60 7.31
CA ASP A 86 6.58 -44.96 7.06
C ASP A 86 6.72 -45.32 5.56
N LEU A 87 7.70 -46.18 5.33
CA LEU A 87 8.06 -46.80 4.07
C LEU A 87 7.30 -48.12 3.95
N GLU A 88 6.38 -48.25 2.99
CA GLU A 88 5.92 -49.58 2.57
C GLU A 88 6.07 -49.82 1.07
N SER A 89 7.02 -50.72 0.82
CA SER A 89 7.39 -51.31 -0.45
C SER A 89 6.36 -52.36 -0.87
N LYS A 90 5.82 -52.27 -2.09
CA LYS A 90 5.19 -53.43 -2.75
C LYS A 90 5.87 -53.70 -4.08
N ALA A 91 6.75 -54.70 -4.03
CA ALA A 91 7.20 -55.45 -5.18
C ALA A 91 6.02 -56.24 -5.77
N ASN A 92 5.89 -56.24 -7.09
CA ASN A 92 5.25 -57.32 -7.81
C ASN A 92 6.01 -57.56 -9.11
N ALA A 93 6.54 -58.78 -9.19
CA ALA A 93 7.08 -59.40 -10.39
C ALA A 93 5.93 -59.70 -11.37
N SER A 94 6.19 -59.62 -12.68
CA SER A 94 5.81 -60.69 -13.61
C SER A 94 6.34 -60.45 -15.02
N ASP A 95 7.05 -61.48 -15.47
CA ASP A 95 6.84 -62.21 -16.73
C ASP A 95 7.31 -61.70 -18.09
N GLN A 96 7.76 -62.71 -18.83
CA GLN A 96 8.57 -62.69 -20.03
C GLN A 96 7.73 -62.48 -21.30
N SER A 97 8.45 -61.98 -22.31
CA SER A 97 8.39 -62.38 -23.73
C SER A 97 7.08 -62.25 -24.52
N GLU A 98 7.09 -61.35 -25.52
CA GLU A 98 7.02 -61.77 -26.92
C GLU A 98 7.39 -60.63 -27.88
N SER A 99 8.47 -60.83 -28.62
CA SER A 99 8.97 -59.93 -29.65
C SER A 99 8.16 -60.07 -30.94
N LYS A 100 7.31 -59.08 -31.24
CA LYS A 100 6.84 -58.81 -32.60
C LYS A 100 7.45 -57.49 -33.05
N GLN A 101 8.38 -57.59 -33.99
CA GLN A 101 8.93 -56.46 -34.75
C GLN A 101 7.78 -55.77 -35.49
N GLN A 102 7.26 -54.71 -34.88
CA GLN A 102 6.32 -53.78 -35.50
C GLN A 102 7.11 -52.75 -36.31
N THR A 103 6.70 -52.62 -37.57
CA THR A 103 7.20 -51.73 -38.60
C THR A 103 7.22 -50.26 -38.13
N ALA A 104 8.35 -49.59 -38.38
CA ALA A 104 8.79 -48.37 -37.72
C ALA A 104 8.08 -47.05 -38.12
N ASP A 105 7.10 -47.06 -39.04
CA ASP A 105 6.71 -45.83 -39.73
C ASP A 105 5.32 -45.27 -39.41
N SER A 106 4.68 -45.72 -38.33
CA SER A 106 3.43 -45.10 -37.85
C SER A 106 3.40 -44.88 -36.34
N ILE A 107 4.51 -44.40 -35.75
CA ILE A 107 4.49 -43.80 -34.41
C ILE A 107 3.80 -42.44 -34.53
N SER A 108 2.48 -42.51 -34.66
CA SER A 108 1.56 -41.39 -34.52
C SER A 108 1.87 -40.68 -33.20
N LYS A 109 1.68 -39.36 -33.18
CA LYS A 109 1.95 -38.43 -32.07
C LYS A 109 1.24 -38.85 -30.79
N SER A 110 1.77 -39.87 -30.11
CA SER A 110 1.17 -40.46 -28.93
C SER A 110 1.08 -39.38 -27.84
N LYS A 111 -0.10 -39.21 -27.24
CA LYS A 111 -0.32 -38.25 -26.16
C LYS A 111 0.45 -38.70 -24.92
N TRP A 112 1.20 -37.81 -24.27
CA TRP A 112 1.92 -38.13 -23.03
C TRP A 112 0.93 -38.41 -21.91
N SER A 113 1.01 -39.60 -21.30
CA SER A 113 0.20 -39.94 -20.13
C SER A 113 0.70 -39.20 -18.89
N LEU A 114 -0.15 -39.04 -17.86
CA LEU A 114 0.26 -38.41 -16.60
C LEU A 114 1.38 -39.21 -15.91
N GLN A 115 1.35 -40.54 -16.01
CA GLN A 115 2.39 -41.41 -15.46
C GLN A 115 3.72 -41.23 -16.18
N ASP A 116 3.70 -41.11 -17.51
CA ASP A 116 4.91 -40.82 -18.29
C ASP A 116 5.49 -39.45 -17.96
N LYS A 117 4.63 -38.42 -17.80
CA LYS A 117 5.06 -37.09 -17.36
C LYS A 117 5.77 -37.15 -16.00
N LYS A 118 5.21 -37.87 -15.01
CA LYS A 118 5.83 -38.06 -13.69
C LYS A 118 7.13 -38.86 -13.77
N ARG A 119 7.20 -39.87 -14.63
CA ARG A 119 8.41 -40.66 -14.85
C ARG A 119 9.50 -39.82 -15.54
N LEU A 120 9.13 -38.98 -16.49
CA LEU A 120 10.03 -38.11 -17.25
C LEU A 120 10.76 -37.12 -16.32
N ILE A 121 10.05 -36.48 -15.38
CA ILE A 121 10.66 -35.58 -14.38
C ILE A 121 11.71 -36.34 -13.55
N ARG A 122 11.34 -37.49 -12.97
CA ARG A 122 12.24 -38.30 -12.15
C ARG A 122 13.50 -38.72 -12.89
N VAL A 123 13.36 -39.21 -14.13
CA VAL A 123 14.51 -39.63 -14.94
C VAL A 123 15.37 -38.44 -15.36
N ALA A 124 14.76 -37.29 -15.68
CA ALA A 124 15.48 -36.07 -16.03
C ALA A 124 16.28 -35.53 -14.83
N ASP A 125 15.74 -35.59 -13.61
CA ASP A 125 16.43 -35.20 -12.38
C ASP A 125 17.59 -36.15 -12.08
N GLN A 126 17.38 -37.47 -12.15
CA GLN A 126 18.46 -38.45 -12.00
C GLN A 126 19.59 -38.22 -13.01
N CYS A 127 19.27 -38.00 -14.29
CA CYS A 127 20.28 -37.76 -15.31
C CYS A 127 21.00 -36.41 -15.15
N ARG A 128 20.43 -35.45 -14.41
CA ARG A 128 21.01 -34.14 -14.14
C ARG A 128 22.09 -34.20 -13.07
N GLU A 129 21.90 -35.03 -12.05
CA GLU A 129 22.84 -35.22 -10.93
C GLU A 129 24.17 -35.85 -11.39
N PHE A 130 24.15 -36.70 -12.42
CA PHE A 130 25.35 -37.41 -12.87
C PHE A 130 26.30 -36.61 -13.79
N LYS A 131 25.85 -35.50 -14.40
CA LYS A 131 26.62 -34.79 -15.44
C LYS A 131 26.52 -33.27 -15.29
N ASP A 132 27.37 -32.68 -14.44
CA ASP A 132 27.60 -31.22 -14.33
C ASP A 132 26.33 -30.34 -14.24
N GLY A 133 25.22 -30.89 -13.73
CA GLY A 133 23.94 -30.18 -13.66
C GLY A 133 23.19 -30.01 -14.98
N ARG A 134 23.66 -30.62 -16.09
CA ARG A 134 23.00 -30.62 -17.41
C ARG A 134 22.35 -31.98 -17.69
N THR A 135 21.05 -31.98 -17.98
CA THR A 135 20.31 -33.19 -18.34
C THR A 135 20.68 -33.68 -19.75
N SER A 136 21.19 -34.91 -19.86
CA SER A 136 21.43 -35.58 -21.14
C SER A 136 20.13 -36.17 -21.69
N TRP A 137 19.48 -35.47 -22.62
CA TRP A 137 18.19 -35.90 -23.18
C TRP A 137 18.25 -37.18 -24.01
N ALA A 138 19.43 -37.55 -24.52
CA ALA A 138 19.65 -38.82 -25.19
C ALA A 138 19.53 -39.99 -24.19
N ASP A 139 20.13 -39.86 -23.01
CA ASP A 139 20.08 -40.87 -21.94
C ASP A 139 18.64 -40.97 -21.39
N VAL A 140 17.95 -39.83 -21.24
CA VAL A 140 16.53 -39.81 -20.87
C VAL A 140 15.68 -40.52 -21.91
N ALA A 141 15.85 -40.25 -23.22
CA ALA A 141 15.06 -40.86 -24.28
C ALA A 141 15.23 -42.38 -24.39
N ALA A 142 16.41 -42.91 -24.03
CA ALA A 142 16.63 -44.35 -23.97
C ALA A 142 15.66 -45.07 -23.00
N GLN A 143 15.13 -44.35 -21.99
CA GLN A 143 14.14 -44.90 -21.05
C GLN A 143 12.68 -44.80 -21.52
N PHE A 144 12.42 -44.11 -22.63
CA PHE A 144 11.09 -43.88 -23.21
C PHE A 144 11.03 -44.39 -24.66
N PRO A 145 10.83 -45.70 -24.87
CA PRO A 145 10.83 -46.28 -26.21
C PRO A 145 9.75 -45.60 -27.09
N GLY A 146 10.13 -45.27 -28.32
CA GLY A 146 9.27 -44.55 -29.27
C GLY A 146 9.19 -43.05 -29.05
N ARG A 147 9.99 -42.46 -28.16
CA ARG A 147 10.12 -41.01 -27.99
C ARG A 147 11.53 -40.54 -28.35
N SER A 148 11.61 -39.42 -29.06
CA SER A 148 12.89 -38.78 -29.34
C SER A 148 13.35 -37.94 -28.14
N ALA A 149 14.66 -37.72 -28.02
CA ALA A 149 15.27 -36.82 -27.04
C ALA A 149 14.63 -35.42 -27.06
N GLN A 150 14.37 -34.89 -28.25
CA GLN A 150 13.71 -33.60 -28.41
C GLN A 150 12.28 -33.61 -27.83
N SER A 151 11.51 -34.66 -28.09
CA SER A 151 10.15 -34.79 -27.52
C SER A 151 10.15 -34.84 -26.00
N CYS A 152 11.14 -35.51 -25.39
CA CYS A 152 11.31 -35.56 -23.94
C CYS A 152 11.68 -34.18 -23.37
N ALA A 153 12.61 -33.46 -24.01
CA ALA A 153 13.02 -32.12 -23.59
C ALA A 153 11.86 -31.11 -23.66
N ASP A 154 11.11 -31.12 -24.76
CA ASP A 154 9.97 -30.21 -24.96
C ASP A 154 8.84 -30.50 -23.96
N MET A 155 8.53 -31.77 -23.72
CA MET A 155 7.52 -32.15 -22.73
C MET A 155 7.95 -31.80 -21.31
N HIS A 156 9.22 -32.04 -20.95
CA HIS A 156 9.74 -31.66 -19.64
C HIS A 156 9.64 -30.15 -19.40
N ARG A 157 10.03 -29.35 -20.40
CA ARG A 157 9.88 -27.88 -20.34
C ARG A 157 8.41 -27.47 -20.19
N ALA A 158 7.50 -28.11 -20.91
CA ALA A 158 6.07 -27.86 -20.80
C ALA A 158 5.55 -28.16 -19.39
N ILE A 159 5.94 -29.30 -18.79
CA ILE A 159 5.55 -29.65 -17.41
C ILE A 159 6.07 -28.64 -16.39
N LEU A 160 7.34 -28.22 -16.52
CA LEU A 160 7.90 -27.20 -15.63
C LEU A 160 7.16 -25.85 -15.76
N CYS A 161 6.74 -25.49 -16.97
CA CYS A 161 5.92 -24.30 -17.19
C CYS A 161 4.52 -24.45 -16.58
N GLU A 162 3.85 -25.60 -16.75
CA GLU A 162 2.53 -25.88 -16.16
C GLU A 162 2.58 -25.82 -14.62
N ASN A 163 3.62 -26.40 -14.00
CA ASN A 163 3.81 -26.37 -12.55
C ASN A 163 4.11 -24.96 -12.02
N ASN A 164 4.85 -24.15 -12.78
CA ASN A 164 5.10 -22.76 -12.44
C ASN A 164 3.82 -21.92 -12.52
N ILE A 165 2.97 -22.16 -13.52
CA ILE A 165 1.65 -21.50 -13.65
C ILE A 165 0.76 -21.86 -12.45
N HIS A 166 0.67 -23.13 -12.05
CA HIS A 166 -0.12 -23.55 -10.89
C HIS A 166 0.42 -22.96 -9.58
N SER A 167 1.74 -22.83 -9.43
CA SER A 167 2.36 -22.17 -8.27
C SER A 167 2.01 -20.68 -8.22
N ILE A 168 2.08 -19.99 -9.36
CA ILE A 168 1.68 -18.59 -9.50
C ILE A 168 0.18 -18.41 -9.19
N GLU A 169 -0.69 -19.29 -9.67
CA GLU A 169 -2.13 -19.23 -9.39
C GLU A 169 -2.47 -19.53 -7.93
N LYS A 170 -1.79 -20.50 -7.31
CA LYS A 170 -1.91 -20.77 -5.87
C LYS A 170 -1.46 -19.56 -5.05
N TYR A 171 -0.35 -18.92 -5.42
CA TYR A 171 0.12 -17.69 -4.78
C TYR A 171 -0.86 -16.53 -4.98
N LYS A 172 -1.38 -16.33 -6.20
CA LYS A 172 -2.40 -15.31 -6.49
C LYS A 172 -3.68 -15.52 -5.68
N THR A 173 -4.11 -16.76 -5.51
CA THR A 173 -5.31 -17.10 -4.71
C THR A 173 -5.06 -16.84 -3.22
N ALA A 174 -3.95 -17.33 -2.67
CA ALA A 174 -3.59 -17.07 -1.28
C ALA A 174 -3.42 -15.57 -0.98
N HIS A 175 -2.78 -14.82 -1.89
CA HIS A 175 -2.65 -13.38 -1.78
C HIS A 175 -4.00 -12.68 -1.91
N ARG A 176 -4.91 -13.16 -2.76
CA ARG A 176 -6.27 -12.64 -2.86
C ARG A 176 -7.02 -12.83 -1.54
N ASP A 177 -6.93 -14.00 -0.91
CA ASP A 177 -7.62 -14.26 0.36
C ASP A 177 -7.08 -13.40 1.51
N ILE A 178 -5.75 -13.18 1.55
CA ILE A 178 -5.13 -12.25 2.51
C ILE A 178 -5.63 -10.82 2.27
N VAL A 179 -5.63 -10.36 1.03
CA VAL A 179 -6.12 -9.02 0.67
C VAL A 179 -7.60 -8.86 0.98
N VAL A 180 -8.43 -9.88 0.78
CA VAL A 180 -9.85 -9.86 1.14
C VAL A 180 -10.01 -9.73 2.65
N LYS A 181 -9.32 -10.55 3.45
CA LYS A 181 -9.36 -10.48 4.92
C LYS A 181 -8.88 -9.12 5.46
N GLU A 182 -7.84 -8.54 4.87
CA GLU A 182 -7.40 -7.18 5.23
C GLU A 182 -8.42 -6.11 4.82
N ARG A 183 -9.05 -6.28 3.65
CA ARG A 183 -10.07 -5.35 3.17
C ARG A 183 -11.29 -5.33 4.07
N ASP A 184 -11.70 -6.49 4.61
CA ASP A 184 -12.83 -6.59 5.52
C ASP A 184 -12.55 -5.90 6.86
N LYS A 185 -11.32 -6.05 7.40
CA LYS A 185 -10.88 -5.31 8.60
C LYS A 185 -10.91 -3.78 8.36
N ASN A 186 -10.46 -3.32 7.20
CA ASN A 186 -10.47 -1.90 6.85
C ASN A 186 -11.88 -1.36 6.51
N ARG A 187 -12.82 -2.23 6.12
CA ARG A 187 -14.22 -1.87 5.86
C ARG A 187 -15.10 -1.84 7.10
N ARG A 188 -14.62 -2.40 8.22
CA ARG A 188 -15.36 -2.36 9.47
C ARG A 188 -15.67 -0.91 9.85
N VAL A 189 -16.93 -0.68 10.15
CA VAL A 189 -17.44 0.55 10.75
C VAL A 189 -16.62 0.95 11.98
N PHE A 190 -16.35 2.24 12.18
CA PHE A 190 -15.79 2.72 13.44
C PHE A 190 -16.89 2.77 14.50
N THR A 191 -16.68 2.06 15.61
CA THR A 191 -17.56 2.16 16.79
C THR A 191 -17.43 3.54 17.44
N LYS A 192 -18.40 3.89 18.29
CA LYS A 192 -18.37 5.14 19.05
C LYS A 192 -17.11 5.28 19.91
N ASP A 193 -16.68 4.19 20.55
CA ASP A 193 -15.46 4.15 21.36
C ASP A 193 -14.20 4.30 20.51
N GLU A 194 -14.10 3.62 19.36
CA GLU A 194 -13.00 3.80 18.42
C GLU A 194 -12.89 5.25 17.95
N ARG A 195 -14.03 5.93 17.73
CA ARG A 195 -14.06 7.36 17.37
C ARG A 195 -13.54 8.23 18.52
N MET A 196 -14.05 8.06 19.73
CA MET A 196 -13.57 8.83 20.89
C MET A 196 -12.07 8.61 21.15
N LEU A 197 -11.58 7.38 20.98
CA LEU A 197 -10.15 7.07 21.07
C LEU A 197 -9.36 7.76 19.96
N LEU A 198 -9.81 7.69 18.71
CA LEU A 198 -9.14 8.36 17.59
C LEU A 198 -9.04 9.87 17.83
N GLU A 199 -10.09 10.50 18.34
CA GLU A 199 -10.07 11.92 18.70
C GLU A 199 -9.00 12.23 19.75
N LYS A 200 -8.94 11.47 20.84
CA LYS A 200 -7.92 11.65 21.89
C LYS A 200 -6.50 11.48 21.34
N VAL A 201 -6.27 10.45 20.55
CA VAL A 201 -4.95 10.14 19.96
C VAL A 201 -4.55 11.24 18.95
N VAL A 202 -5.47 11.74 18.12
CA VAL A 202 -5.18 12.84 17.20
C VAL A 202 -4.85 14.13 17.95
N HIS A 203 -5.55 14.44 19.05
CA HIS A 203 -5.21 15.59 19.89
C HIS A 203 -3.82 15.46 20.53
N LYS A 204 -3.42 14.23 20.90
CA LYS A 204 -2.10 13.95 21.49
C LYS A 204 -0.95 14.14 20.49
N TYR A 205 -1.09 13.65 19.26
CA TYR A 205 0.02 13.65 18.27
C TYR A 205 -0.06 14.75 17.20
N GLY A 206 -1.21 15.41 17.09
CA GLY A 206 -1.53 16.29 15.97
C GLY A 206 -1.92 15.53 14.70
N ASP A 207 -2.60 16.23 13.79
CA ASP A 207 -3.15 15.69 12.53
C ASP A 207 -2.12 15.47 11.41
N GLN A 208 -0.83 15.58 11.72
CA GLN A 208 0.27 15.35 10.78
C GLN A 208 0.98 14.00 11.02
N SER A 209 0.86 13.45 12.23
CA SER A 209 1.64 12.31 12.71
C SER A 209 0.90 10.98 12.54
N TRP A 210 0.32 10.76 11.36
CA TRP A 210 -0.58 9.63 11.11
C TRP A 210 0.06 8.24 11.29
N ALA A 211 1.38 8.11 11.19
CA ALA A 211 2.07 6.84 11.47
C ALA A 211 1.96 6.49 12.96
N ALA A 212 2.34 7.41 13.84
CA ALA A 212 2.22 7.26 15.29
C ALA A 212 0.76 7.08 15.74
N ILE A 213 -0.17 7.84 15.16
CA ILE A 213 -1.62 7.67 15.43
C ILE A 213 -2.08 6.25 15.08
N THR A 214 -1.62 5.71 13.94
CA THR A 214 -2.01 4.36 13.50
C THR A 214 -1.48 3.30 14.45
N GLU A 215 -0.22 3.41 14.85
CA GLU A 215 0.42 2.48 15.78
C GLU A 215 -0.30 2.50 17.14
N GLU A 216 -0.54 3.68 17.72
CA GLU A 216 -1.25 3.80 19.00
C GLU A 216 -2.71 3.33 18.90
N MET A 217 -3.43 3.66 17.82
CA MET A 217 -4.79 3.17 17.63
C MET A 217 -4.86 1.64 17.50
N ASN A 218 -3.92 1.03 16.76
CA ASN A 218 -3.85 -0.42 16.63
C ASN A 218 -3.54 -1.07 17.99
N ALA A 219 -2.65 -0.48 18.80
CA ALA A 219 -2.33 -0.96 20.14
C ALA A 219 -3.53 -0.85 21.09
N LEU A 220 -4.23 0.29 21.11
CA LEU A 220 -5.36 0.53 22.01
C LEU A 220 -6.61 -0.29 21.66
N THR A 221 -6.87 -0.52 20.38
CA THR A 221 -8.09 -1.21 19.93
C THR A 221 -7.89 -2.71 19.70
N GLY A 222 -6.65 -3.18 19.57
CA GLY A 222 -6.33 -4.54 19.11
C GLY A 222 -6.72 -4.81 17.65
N ILE A 223 -7.19 -3.80 16.92
CA ILE A 223 -7.63 -3.92 15.53
C ILE A 223 -6.57 -3.29 14.64
N VAL A 224 -5.90 -4.10 13.82
CA VAL A 224 -4.93 -3.61 12.85
C VAL A 224 -5.66 -2.94 11.68
N ARG A 225 -5.60 -1.60 11.61
CA ARG A 225 -6.05 -0.83 10.44
C ARG A 225 -4.87 -0.08 9.82
N GLN A 226 -5.01 0.22 8.53
CA GLN A 226 -3.99 0.98 7.81
C GLN A 226 -4.13 2.49 8.06
N LYS A 227 -3.00 3.21 7.98
CA LYS A 227 -2.93 4.68 8.11
C LYS A 227 -3.99 5.47 7.33
N PRO A 228 -4.27 5.18 6.05
CA PRO A 228 -5.28 5.91 5.30
C PRO A 228 -6.69 5.79 5.89
N VAL A 229 -7.00 4.70 6.61
CA VAL A 229 -8.30 4.47 7.22
C VAL A 229 -8.56 5.47 8.34
N TYR A 230 -7.63 5.59 9.30
CA TYR A 230 -7.72 6.57 10.38
C TYR A 230 -7.71 8.00 9.87
N ARG A 231 -6.81 8.32 8.92
CA ARG A 231 -6.74 9.64 8.30
C ARG A 231 -8.05 10.03 7.63
N ASN A 232 -8.63 9.13 6.83
CA ASN A 232 -9.88 9.38 6.16
C ASN A 232 -11.02 9.55 7.18
N MET A 233 -11.12 8.66 8.16
CA MET A 233 -12.14 8.77 9.21
C MET A 233 -12.08 10.14 9.90
N TRP A 234 -10.87 10.60 10.25
CA TRP A 234 -10.69 11.92 10.83
C TRP A 234 -11.07 13.06 9.88
N CYS A 235 -10.49 13.08 8.68
CA CYS A 235 -10.61 14.20 7.74
C CYS A 235 -12.02 14.35 7.17
N PHE A 236 -12.78 13.25 7.04
CA PHE A 236 -14.12 13.25 6.46
C PHE A 236 -15.23 13.29 7.49
N CYS A 237 -15.03 12.74 8.68
CA CYS A 237 -16.14 12.50 9.62
C CYS A 237 -15.97 13.21 10.96
N MET A 238 -14.75 13.43 11.44
CA MET A 238 -14.55 13.81 12.84
C MET A 238 -13.92 15.18 13.05
N CYS A 239 -13.11 15.68 12.11
CA CYS A 239 -12.49 16.98 12.31
C CYS A 239 -13.58 18.07 12.41
N SER A 240 -13.38 19.05 13.31
CA SER A 240 -14.38 20.09 13.59
C SER A 240 -14.87 20.80 12.32
N LYS A 241 -13.97 20.99 11.35
CA LYS A 241 -14.30 21.58 10.05
C LYS A 241 -15.23 20.68 9.21
N ALA A 242 -14.98 19.37 9.15
CA ALA A 242 -15.84 18.44 8.44
C ALA A 242 -17.22 18.31 9.09
N LEU A 243 -17.29 18.34 10.42
CA LEU A 243 -18.57 18.32 11.15
C LEU A 243 -19.42 19.58 10.88
N LYS A 244 -18.78 20.75 10.79
CA LYS A 244 -19.43 22.03 10.53
C LYS A 244 -19.69 22.32 9.05
N ALA A 245 -19.09 21.56 8.14
CA ALA A 245 -19.24 21.79 6.71
C ALA A 245 -20.72 21.68 6.30
N PRO A 246 -21.26 22.58 5.48
CA PRO A 246 -22.65 22.50 5.04
C PRO A 246 -22.86 21.31 4.11
N ARG A 247 -24.11 20.87 3.97
CA ARG A 247 -24.49 19.78 3.07
C ARG A 247 -24.03 20.07 1.64
N TRP A 248 -23.43 19.06 1.02
CA TRP A 248 -23.05 19.11 -0.39
C TRP A 248 -24.33 18.99 -1.23
N ASP A 249 -24.53 19.93 -2.14
CA ASP A 249 -25.70 20.02 -3.00
C ASP A 249 -25.31 20.10 -4.48
N ALA A 250 -26.31 20.01 -5.37
CA ALA A 250 -26.09 20.02 -6.82
C ALA A 250 -25.48 21.36 -7.31
N SER A 251 -25.84 22.47 -6.68
CA SER A 251 -25.31 23.80 -7.06
C SER A 251 -23.81 23.89 -6.80
N LYS A 252 -23.35 23.40 -5.64
CA LYS A 252 -21.93 23.30 -5.29
C LYS A 252 -21.19 22.31 -6.18
N ALA A 253 -21.81 21.18 -6.53
CA ALA A 253 -21.23 20.21 -7.45
C ALA A 253 -20.95 20.83 -8.85
N GLU A 254 -21.93 21.55 -9.41
CA GLU A 254 -21.77 22.26 -10.69
C GLU A 254 -20.76 23.40 -10.59
N LYS A 255 -20.76 24.15 -9.48
CA LYS A 255 -19.74 25.19 -9.22
C LYS A 255 -18.35 24.57 -9.18
N LEU A 256 -18.15 23.47 -8.46
CA LEU A 256 -16.87 22.76 -8.39
C LEU A 256 -16.44 22.25 -9.76
N LYS A 257 -17.36 21.75 -10.58
CA LYS A 257 -17.07 21.27 -11.95
C LYS A 257 -16.55 22.35 -12.87
N ARG A 258 -17.21 23.52 -12.84
CA ARG A 258 -16.75 24.70 -13.59
C ARG A 258 -15.36 25.15 -13.12
N LEU A 259 -15.16 25.29 -11.81
CA LEU A 259 -13.89 25.73 -11.24
C LEU A 259 -12.75 24.73 -11.52
N ALA A 260 -13.03 23.43 -11.48
CA ALA A 260 -12.05 22.40 -11.79
C ALA A 260 -11.62 22.40 -13.27
N LYS A 261 -12.52 22.85 -14.17
CA LYS A 261 -12.19 23.04 -15.59
C LYS A 261 -11.33 24.28 -15.82
N GLU A 262 -11.56 25.34 -15.04
CA GLU A 262 -10.86 26.63 -15.16
C GLU A 262 -9.47 26.62 -14.50
N HIS A 263 -9.38 26.09 -13.28
CA HIS A 263 -8.17 26.14 -12.46
C HIS A 263 -7.47 24.78 -12.30
N GLY A 264 -8.00 23.72 -12.90
CA GLY A 264 -7.52 22.36 -12.70
C GLY A 264 -8.07 21.71 -11.42
N LYS A 265 -7.63 20.48 -11.13
CA LYS A 265 -8.11 19.66 -10.00
C LYS A 265 -7.27 19.83 -8.73
N ASP A 266 -6.72 21.01 -8.47
CA ASP A 266 -5.98 21.29 -7.23
C ASP A 266 -6.96 21.43 -6.05
N GLU A 267 -7.12 20.38 -5.25
CA GLU A 267 -8.07 20.39 -4.14
C GLU A 267 -7.74 21.40 -3.05
N VAL A 268 -6.47 21.75 -2.86
CA VAL A 268 -6.02 22.68 -1.82
C VAL A 268 -6.43 24.09 -2.23
N PHE A 269 -6.05 24.48 -3.45
CA PHE A 269 -6.44 25.77 -4.02
C PHE A 269 -7.96 25.94 -4.04
N LEU A 270 -8.67 24.95 -4.59
CA LEU A 270 -10.13 25.00 -4.69
C LEU A 270 -10.81 25.12 -3.32
N THR A 271 -10.26 24.45 -2.30
CA THR A 271 -10.79 24.55 -0.94
C THR A 271 -10.60 25.93 -0.35
N TYR A 272 -9.39 26.48 -0.39
CA TYR A 272 -9.13 27.74 0.31
C TYR A 272 -9.73 28.95 -0.39
N GLU A 273 -9.79 28.93 -1.72
CA GLU A 273 -10.30 30.06 -2.50
C GLU A 273 -11.83 30.06 -2.64
N PHE A 274 -12.43 28.90 -2.93
CA PHE A 274 -13.84 28.85 -3.35
C PHE A 274 -14.77 28.10 -2.39
N PHE A 275 -14.21 27.25 -1.53
CA PHE A 275 -14.94 26.35 -0.65
C PHE A 275 -14.33 26.31 0.78
N PRO A 276 -14.10 27.48 1.42
CA PRO A 276 -13.35 27.56 2.68
C PRO A 276 -14.05 26.86 3.85
N GLU A 277 -15.33 26.54 3.73
CA GLU A 277 -16.11 25.76 4.69
C GLU A 277 -15.84 24.25 4.64
N TYR A 278 -15.21 23.75 3.57
CA TYR A 278 -14.88 22.34 3.38
C TYR A 278 -13.40 22.05 3.71
N THR A 279 -13.06 20.77 3.91
CA THR A 279 -11.66 20.34 4.01
C THR A 279 -11.14 19.95 2.64
N PRO A 280 -9.81 20.05 2.38
CA PRO A 280 -9.23 19.58 1.12
C PRO A 280 -9.50 18.10 0.84
N ALA A 281 -9.62 17.28 1.89
CA ALA A 281 -10.01 15.89 1.75
C ALA A 281 -11.42 15.74 1.16
N ILE A 282 -12.39 16.52 1.66
CA ILE A 282 -13.77 16.54 1.13
C ILE A 282 -13.76 16.97 -0.34
N ILE A 283 -13.08 18.07 -0.69
CA ILE A 283 -13.02 18.54 -2.08
C ILE A 283 -12.33 17.51 -2.98
N SER A 284 -11.21 16.92 -2.57
CA SER A 284 -10.50 15.85 -3.29
C SER A 284 -11.39 14.62 -3.52
N TYR A 285 -12.26 14.29 -2.56
CA TYR A 285 -13.26 13.25 -2.74
C TYR A 285 -14.33 13.64 -3.78
N MET A 286 -14.86 14.86 -3.71
CA MET A 286 -15.87 15.34 -4.66
C MET A 286 -15.32 15.39 -6.09
N LEU A 287 -14.09 15.86 -6.28
CA LEU A 287 -13.42 15.90 -7.59
C LEU A 287 -13.25 14.51 -8.22
N ARG A 288 -13.04 13.46 -7.41
CA ARG A 288 -12.92 12.07 -7.89
C ARG A 288 -14.26 11.46 -8.30
N ASN A 289 -15.37 11.94 -7.74
CA ASN A 289 -16.71 11.40 -7.99
C ASN A 289 -17.56 12.30 -8.90
N MET A 290 -17.01 13.41 -9.38
CA MET A 290 -17.68 14.42 -10.20
C MET A 290 -18.35 13.89 -11.47
N ASP A 291 -17.76 12.87 -12.10
CA ASP A 291 -18.26 12.28 -13.34
C ASP A 291 -19.12 11.03 -13.09
N THR A 292 -19.48 10.78 -11.83
CA THR A 292 -20.31 9.64 -11.43
C THR A 292 -21.69 10.10 -10.97
N ASP A 293 -22.64 9.18 -10.92
CA ASP A 293 -23.95 9.36 -10.30
C ASP A 293 -23.87 9.77 -8.80
N LYS A 294 -22.69 9.69 -8.20
CA LYS A 294 -22.42 10.05 -6.80
C LYS A 294 -21.99 11.50 -6.60
N ALA A 295 -21.87 12.31 -7.66
CA ALA A 295 -21.40 13.71 -7.57
C ALA A 295 -22.23 14.58 -6.61
N CYS A 296 -23.51 14.26 -6.43
CA CYS A 296 -24.43 14.99 -5.55
C CYS A 296 -24.72 14.29 -4.22
N ARG A 297 -24.09 13.14 -3.93
CA ARG A 297 -24.32 12.45 -2.65
C ARG A 297 -23.54 13.16 -1.55
N ASP A 298 -24.23 13.62 -0.51
CA ASP A 298 -23.57 14.11 0.71
C ASP A 298 -22.74 12.96 1.27
N TYR A 299 -21.43 13.12 1.25
CA TYR A 299 -20.50 12.08 1.67
C TYR A 299 -20.45 11.94 3.18
N ARG A 300 -20.95 12.93 3.93
CA ARG A 300 -20.96 12.82 5.39
C ARG A 300 -21.78 11.60 5.77
N PRO A 301 -21.14 10.57 6.36
CA PRO A 301 -21.84 9.35 6.68
C PRO A 301 -22.78 9.54 7.89
N ASN A 302 -22.95 10.76 8.38
CA ASN A 302 -23.83 11.14 9.49
C ASN A 302 -25.27 10.63 9.32
N SER A 303 -25.87 10.61 8.13
CA SER A 303 -27.23 10.03 8.02
C SER A 303 -27.27 8.51 8.28
N PHE A 304 -26.13 7.83 8.18
CA PHE A 304 -25.99 6.41 8.50
C PHE A 304 -25.61 6.20 9.97
N TRP A 305 -24.73 7.04 10.53
CA TRP A 305 -24.28 6.92 11.94
C TRP A 305 -25.26 7.52 12.94
N GLU A 306 -25.86 8.68 12.67
CA GLU A 306 -26.84 9.31 13.56
C GLU A 306 -28.09 8.45 13.70
N LYS A 307 -28.47 7.71 12.65
CA LYS A 307 -29.57 6.73 12.72
C LYS A 307 -29.20 5.54 13.59
N ARG A 308 -27.99 5.01 13.44
CA ARG A 308 -27.54 3.84 14.18
C ARG A 308 -27.28 4.14 15.66
N ASP A 309 -26.67 5.28 15.96
CA ASP A 309 -26.45 5.73 17.35
C ASP A 309 -27.78 6.13 18.05
N ALA A 310 -28.89 6.29 17.30
CA ALA A 310 -30.23 6.49 17.86
C ALA A 310 -31.00 5.18 18.10
N GLU A 311 -30.51 4.05 17.55
CA GLU A 311 -31.10 2.72 17.68
C GLU A 311 -30.41 1.85 18.76
N GLU A 312 -29.18 2.20 19.16
CA GLU A 312 -28.41 1.59 20.27
C GLU A 312 -28.62 2.35 21.60
#